data_AF-A0A7V9MR57-F1
#
_entry.id   AF-A0A7V9MR57-F1
#
_cell.length_a   1.000
_cell.length_b   1.000
_cell.length_c   1.000
_cell.angle_alpha   90.00
_cell.angle_beta   90.00
_cell.angle_gamma   90.00
#
_symmetry.space_group_name_H-M   'P 1'
#
loop_
_entity.id
_entity.type
_entity.pdbx_description
1 polymer ?
#
loop_
_entity_poly.entity_id
_entity_poly.type
_entity_poly.pdbx_seq_one_letter_code
_entity_poly.pdbx_strand_id
1 'polypeptide(L)'
;MSDSATPVPKEFARLLLAYEVASDKPADAKDSVAFRVCEKLRGPLGKLMGVDGFRSLLSRALALACGEVPWLCSLEIKADGSLVGLDELEAKRDSRAVAEGEAILAGQLLGLLVIFIGPALTLRLLHDIWPSWTIEILE
;
A
#
# COMPACT_ATOMS: atom_id res chain seq x y z
N MET A 1 18.83 11.50 20.24
CA MET A 1 17.79 10.46 20.24
C MET A 1 17.38 10.26 18.81
N SER A 2 18.05 9.34 18.12
CA SER A 2 17.74 9.02 16.74
C SER A 2 16.49 8.16 16.73
N ASP A 3 15.45 8.69 16.10
CA ASP A 3 14.14 8.08 15.96
C ASP A 3 14.29 6.82 15.08
N SER A 4 14.35 5.66 15.71
CA SER A 4 14.29 4.36 15.04
C SER A 4 12.84 4.10 14.60
N ALA A 5 12.32 4.95 13.72
CA ALA A 5 11.11 4.67 12.98
C ALA A 5 11.47 3.58 11.96
N THR A 6 11.15 2.35 12.34
CA THR A 6 11.27 1.07 11.62
C THR A 6 11.51 1.25 10.10
N PRO A 7 12.73 1.01 9.57
CA PRO A 7 13.03 1.10 8.14
C PRO A 7 12.32 0.02 7.30
N VAL A 8 11.91 -1.05 7.98
CA VAL A 8 11.46 -2.32 7.41
C VAL A 8 10.14 -2.20 6.59
N PRO A 9 9.09 -1.49 7.04
CA PRO A 9 7.82 -1.44 6.29
C PRO A 9 7.89 -0.63 4.99
N LYS A 10 8.73 0.43 4.95
CA LYS A 10 8.94 1.22 3.73
C LYS A 10 9.69 0.44 2.66
N GLU A 11 10.70 -0.32 3.07
CA GLU A 11 11.45 -1.17 2.15
C GLU A 11 10.58 -2.32 1.61
N PHE A 12 9.75 -2.94 2.46
CA PHE A 12 8.78 -3.93 2.02
C PHE A 12 7.79 -3.40 0.98
N ALA A 13 7.25 -2.20 1.20
CA ALA A 13 6.35 -1.60 0.23
C ALA A 13 7.02 -1.29 -1.11
N ARG A 14 8.29 -0.82 -1.09
CA ARG A 14 9.05 -0.60 -2.32
C ARG A 14 9.29 -1.90 -3.08
N LEU A 15 9.69 -2.97 -2.39
CA LEU A 15 9.92 -4.28 -3.00
C LEU A 15 8.64 -4.88 -3.57
N LEU A 16 7.51 -4.74 -2.86
CA LEU A 16 6.21 -5.23 -3.31
C LEU A 16 5.74 -4.47 -4.56
N LEU A 17 5.95 -3.16 -4.63
CA LEU A 17 5.59 -2.37 -5.80
C LEU A 17 6.49 -2.65 -6.99
N ALA A 18 7.80 -2.82 -6.78
CA ALA A 18 8.71 -3.24 -7.84
C ALA A 18 8.31 -4.61 -8.41
N TYR A 19 7.88 -5.54 -7.54
CA TYR A 19 7.35 -6.83 -7.95
C TYR A 19 6.06 -6.71 -8.78
N GLU A 20 5.12 -5.87 -8.36
CA GLU A 20 3.87 -5.65 -9.09
C GLU A 20 4.10 -4.98 -10.46
N VAL A 21 5.04 -4.04 -10.56
CA VAL A 21 5.48 -3.46 -11.85
C VAL A 21 6.06 -4.54 -12.76
N ALA A 22 6.92 -5.42 -12.23
CA ALA A 22 7.59 -6.45 -13.02
C ALA A 22 6.67 -7.62 -13.41
N SER A 23 5.64 -7.88 -12.62
CA SER A 23 4.67 -8.96 -12.84
C SER A 23 3.51 -8.56 -13.76
N ASP A 24 3.41 -7.27 -14.11
CA ASP A 24 2.32 -6.77 -14.93
C ASP A 24 2.43 -7.30 -16.37
N LYS A 25 1.36 -7.93 -16.86
CA LYS A 25 1.22 -8.25 -18.29
C LYS A 25 0.73 -6.98 -18.99
N PRO A 26 1.24 -6.63 -20.19
CA PRO A 26 1.00 -5.35 -20.85
C PRO A 26 -0.47 -5.07 -21.28
N ALA A 27 -1.44 -5.88 -20.87
CA ALA A 27 -2.85 -5.73 -21.21
C ALA A 27 -3.69 -4.96 -20.15
N ASP A 28 -3.26 -4.92 -18.88
CA ASP A 28 -3.99 -4.27 -17.76
C ASP A 28 -3.32 -2.98 -17.24
N ALA A 29 -2.42 -2.40 -18.05
CA ALA A 29 -1.56 -1.26 -17.71
C ALA A 29 -2.28 0.11 -17.55
N LYS A 30 -3.57 0.11 -17.16
CA LYS A 30 -4.34 1.33 -16.88
C LYS A 30 -4.52 1.61 -15.40
N ASP A 31 -4.34 0.62 -14.53
CA ASP A 31 -4.53 0.80 -13.10
C ASP A 31 -3.17 0.96 -12.41
N SER A 32 -3.04 1.97 -11.56
CA SER A 32 -1.82 2.23 -10.81
C SER A 32 -1.41 1.07 -9.89
N VAL A 33 -0.11 0.93 -9.67
CA VAL A 33 0.51 -0.22 -9.01
C VAL A 33 0.14 -0.29 -7.52
N ALA A 34 0.19 0.80 -6.76
CA ALA A 34 -0.18 0.74 -5.33
C ALA A 34 -1.67 0.81 -5.08
N PHE A 35 -2.45 1.34 -6.02
CA PHE A 35 -3.89 1.19 -5.97
C PHE A 35 -4.26 -0.29 -6.02
N ARG A 36 -3.60 -1.05 -6.92
CA ARG A 36 -3.72 -2.51 -6.95
C ARG A 36 -3.26 -3.17 -5.66
N VAL A 37 -2.20 -2.69 -5.00
CA VAL A 37 -1.79 -3.22 -3.68
C VAL A 37 -2.86 -2.99 -2.61
N CYS A 38 -3.39 -1.76 -2.49
CA CYS A 38 -4.44 -1.44 -1.52
C CYS A 38 -5.74 -2.21 -1.81
N GLU A 39 -6.13 -2.32 -3.08
CA GLU A 39 -7.31 -3.09 -3.50
C GLU A 39 -7.13 -4.60 -3.31
N LYS A 40 -5.95 -5.15 -3.61
CA LYS A 40 -5.64 -6.57 -3.35
C LYS A 40 -5.70 -6.89 -1.85
N LEU A 41 -5.35 -5.94 -0.99
CA LEU A 41 -5.46 -6.07 0.47
C LEU A 41 -6.90 -5.94 0.98
N ARG A 42 -7.79 -5.24 0.27
CA ARG A 42 -9.18 -4.98 0.70
C ARG A 42 -9.96 -6.25 0.99
N GLY A 43 -9.91 -7.25 0.10
CA GLY A 43 -10.64 -8.51 0.28
C GLY A 43 -10.18 -9.30 1.52
N PRO A 44 -8.89 -9.66 1.61
CA PRO A 44 -8.30 -10.36 2.77
C PRO A 44 -8.47 -9.59 4.09
N LEU A 45 -8.18 -8.29 4.11
CA LEU A 45 -8.34 -7.49 5.32
C LEU A 45 -9.82 -7.29 5.66
N GLY A 46 -10.70 -7.13 4.68
CA GLY A 46 -12.15 -7.09 4.90
C GLY A 46 -12.69 -8.36 5.55
N LYS A 47 -12.11 -9.54 5.26
CA LYS A 47 -12.44 -10.79 5.96
C LYS A 47 -11.89 -10.83 7.40
N LEU A 48 -10.70 -10.27 7.62
CA LEU A 48 -10.02 -10.29 8.91
C LEU A 48 -10.63 -9.31 9.92
N MET A 49 -10.96 -8.08 9.49
CA MET A 49 -11.37 -6.97 10.36
C MET A 49 -12.67 -6.27 9.94
N GLY A 50 -13.35 -6.78 8.91
CA GLY A 50 -14.53 -6.14 8.34
C GLY A 50 -14.20 -4.94 7.44
N VAL A 51 -15.21 -4.50 6.67
CA VAL A 51 -15.08 -3.35 5.76
C VAL A 51 -14.76 -2.07 6.51
N ASP A 52 -15.43 -1.80 7.63
CA ASP A 52 -15.18 -0.60 8.44
C ASP A 52 -13.80 -0.61 9.10
N GLY A 53 -13.32 -1.80 9.51
CA GLY A 53 -11.97 -1.98 10.05
C GLY A 53 -10.92 -1.68 8.99
N PHE A 54 -11.07 -2.24 7.79
CA PHE A 54 -10.18 -1.96 6.67
C PHE A 54 -10.22 -0.48 6.29
N ARG A 55 -11.41 0.13 6.18
CA ARG A 55 -11.56 1.55 5.85
C ARG A 55 -10.86 2.45 6.87
N SER A 56 -10.97 2.13 8.16
CA SER A 56 -10.31 2.86 9.24
C SER A 56 -8.79 2.74 9.16
N LEU A 57 -8.28 1.52 8.87
CA LEU A 57 -6.86 1.26 8.69
C LEU A 57 -6.29 2.03 7.48
N LEU A 58 -6.97 1.96 6.33
CA LEU A 58 -6.56 2.67 5.11
C LEU A 58 -6.63 4.19 5.30
N SER A 59 -7.64 4.69 6.00
CA SER A 59 -7.77 6.13 6.33
C SER A 59 -6.60 6.59 7.20
N ARG A 60 -6.18 5.77 8.17
CA ARG A 60 -5.01 6.07 9.00
C ARG A 60 -3.72 6.05 8.19
N ALA A 61 -3.55 5.07 7.30
CA ALA A 61 -2.41 4.99 6.39
C ALA A 61 -2.33 6.22 5.47
N LEU A 62 -3.46 6.62 4.90
CA LEU A 62 -3.56 7.80 4.04
C LEU A 62 -3.21 9.09 4.79
N ALA A 63 -3.70 9.25 6.01
CA ALA A 63 -3.36 10.40 6.85
C ALA A 63 -1.86 10.48 7.20
N LEU A 64 -1.19 9.34 7.37
CA LEU A 64 0.27 9.30 7.55
C LEU A 64 1.00 9.63 6.26
N ALA A 65 0.56 9.04 5.14
CA ALA A 65 1.15 9.25 3.83
C ALA A 65 1.04 10.72 3.37
N CYS A 66 -0.08 11.37 3.68
CA CYS A 66 -0.31 12.80 3.56
C CYS A 66 0.77 13.67 4.20
N GLY A 67 1.30 13.26 5.35
CA GLY A 67 2.36 13.98 6.05
C GLY A 67 3.70 13.96 5.30
N GLU A 68 3.92 12.95 4.45
CA GLU A 68 5.12 12.82 3.63
C GLU A 68 4.91 13.34 2.20
N VAL A 69 3.71 13.11 1.65
CA VAL A 69 3.33 13.42 0.28
C VAL A 69 1.98 14.13 0.29
N PRO A 70 1.95 15.47 0.39
CA PRO A 70 0.72 16.24 0.64
C PRO A 70 -0.38 16.05 -0.42
N TRP A 71 -0.02 15.72 -1.66
CA TRP A 71 -1.02 15.55 -2.71
C TRP A 71 -1.90 14.31 -2.54
N LEU A 72 -1.44 13.31 -1.78
CA LEU A 72 -2.22 12.11 -1.46
C LEU A 72 -3.49 12.46 -0.67
N CYS A 73 -3.54 13.61 0.00
CA CYS A 73 -4.73 14.06 0.73
C CYS A 73 -5.93 14.39 -0.15
N SER A 74 -5.74 14.43 -1.46
CA SER A 74 -6.83 14.59 -2.43
C SER A 74 -7.54 13.27 -2.73
N LEU A 75 -6.99 12.13 -2.30
CA LEU A 75 -7.61 10.82 -2.47
C LEU A 75 -8.78 10.65 -1.50
N GLU A 76 -9.82 9.95 -1.95
CA GLU A 76 -11.01 9.66 -1.15
C GLU A 76 -11.15 8.16 -0.95
N ILE A 77 -11.58 7.73 0.24
CA ILE A 77 -11.90 6.33 0.51
C ILE A 77 -13.41 6.21 0.63
N LYS A 78 -14.02 5.42 -0.26
CA LYS A 78 -15.46 5.16 -0.29
C LYS A 78 -15.91 4.24 0.85
N ALA A 79 -17.22 4.16 1.05
CA ALA A 79 -17.83 3.38 2.13
C ALA A 79 -17.46 1.89 2.09
N ASP A 80 -17.25 1.33 0.90
CA ASP A 80 -16.84 -0.06 0.65
C ASP A 80 -15.32 -0.29 0.80
N GLY A 81 -14.58 0.76 1.15
CA GLY A 81 -13.12 0.75 1.31
C GLY A 81 -12.36 0.99 0.01
N SER A 82 -13.03 1.20 -1.13
CA SER A 82 -12.33 1.52 -2.38
C SER A 82 -11.70 2.92 -2.31
N LEU A 83 -10.46 3.03 -2.79
CA LEU A 83 -9.78 4.32 -2.93
C LEU A 83 -10.24 4.96 -4.24
N VAL A 84 -10.32 6.29 -4.37
CA VAL A 84 -10.62 6.97 -5.64
C VAL A 84 -9.86 8.29 -5.76
N GLY A 85 -9.82 8.85 -6.97
CA GLY A 85 -9.21 10.15 -7.27
C GLY A 85 -7.78 10.08 -7.81
N LEU A 86 -7.26 8.87 -8.05
CA LEU A 86 -5.90 8.68 -8.54
C LEU A 86 -5.75 9.02 -10.03
N ASP A 87 -6.70 8.68 -10.87
CA ASP A 87 -6.70 8.98 -12.31
C ASP A 87 -6.52 10.49 -12.58
N GLU A 88 -7.17 11.33 -11.77
CA GLU A 88 -7.07 12.78 -11.87
C GLU A 88 -5.70 13.31 -11.43
N LEU A 89 -5.00 12.58 -10.57
CA LEU A 89 -3.68 12.91 -10.06
C LEU A 89 -2.60 12.43 -11.04
N GLU A 90 -2.77 11.25 -11.63
CA GLU A 90 -1.92 10.70 -12.70
C GLU A 90 -1.90 11.62 -13.93
N ALA A 91 -3.05 12.14 -14.34
CA ALA A 91 -3.14 13.07 -15.47
C ALA A 91 -2.36 14.39 -15.26
N LYS A 92 -2.03 14.73 -14.01
CA LYS A 92 -1.40 16.01 -13.62
C LYS A 92 0.04 15.84 -13.13
N ARG A 93 0.56 14.62 -13.02
CA ARG A 93 1.84 14.33 -12.35
C ARG A 93 2.72 13.40 -13.17
N ASP A 94 4.02 13.51 -12.93
CA ASP A 94 5.00 12.58 -13.48
C ASP A 94 4.77 11.17 -12.89
N SER A 95 4.92 10.14 -13.71
CA SER A 95 4.68 8.75 -13.33
C SER A 95 5.57 8.28 -12.18
N ARG A 96 6.79 8.82 -12.07
CA ARG A 96 7.69 8.52 -10.95
C ARG A 96 7.18 9.10 -9.64
N ALA A 97 6.67 10.33 -9.68
CA ALA A 97 6.13 11.00 -8.50
C ALA A 97 4.86 10.30 -7.99
N VAL A 98 4.02 9.81 -8.92
CA VAL A 98 2.86 8.97 -8.60
C VAL A 98 3.33 7.68 -7.93
N ALA A 99 4.25 6.94 -8.55
CA ALA A 99 4.78 5.69 -8.00
C ALA A 99 5.43 5.86 -6.61
N GLU A 100 6.07 6.99 -6.34
CA GLU A 100 6.63 7.31 -5.03
C GLU A 100 5.55 7.54 -3.97
N GLY A 101 4.51 8.34 -4.26
CA GLY A 101 3.40 8.55 -3.33
C GLY A 101 2.64 7.27 -3.02
N GLU A 102 2.48 6.44 -4.04
CA GLU A 102 1.95 5.08 -3.97
C GLU A 102 2.74 4.16 -3.04
N ALA A 103 4.08 4.16 -3.16
CA ALA A 103 4.97 3.43 -2.26
C ALA A 103 4.86 3.89 -0.82
N ILE A 104 4.68 5.18 -0.62
CA ILE A 104 4.53 5.74 0.71
C ILE A 104 3.19 5.31 1.32
N LEU A 105 2.08 5.37 0.56
CA LEU A 105 0.78 4.90 1.04
C LEU A 105 0.80 3.41 1.41
N ALA A 106 1.31 2.56 0.50
CA ALA A 106 1.44 1.13 0.76
C ALA A 106 2.35 0.86 1.98
N GLY A 107 3.47 1.59 2.11
CA GLY A 107 4.38 1.49 3.25
C GLY A 107 3.72 1.85 4.57
N GLN A 108 2.89 2.89 4.60
CA GLN A 108 2.13 3.27 5.80
C GLN A 108 1.09 2.21 6.17
N LEU A 109 0.40 1.64 5.19
CA LEU A 109 -0.56 0.56 5.43
C LEU A 109 0.11 -0.70 5.99
N LEU A 110 1.20 -1.15 5.36
CA LEU A 110 1.97 -2.31 5.83
C LEU A 110 2.60 -2.05 7.20
N GLY A 111 3.11 -0.83 7.45
CA GLY A 111 3.63 -0.44 8.75
C GLY A 111 2.58 -0.55 9.85
N LEU A 112 1.34 -0.12 9.58
CA LEU A 112 0.24 -0.28 10.53
C LEU A 112 -0.12 -1.76 10.76
N LEU A 113 -0.09 -2.61 9.72
CA LEU A 113 -0.29 -4.06 9.90
C LEU A 113 0.80 -4.66 10.79
N VAL A 114 2.07 -4.31 10.57
CA VAL A 114 3.17 -4.76 11.43
C VAL A 114 2.96 -4.32 12.88
N ILE A 115 2.47 -3.10 13.10
CA ILE A 115 2.17 -2.59 14.44
C ILE A 115 1.00 -3.33 15.09
N PHE A 116 -0.07 -3.62 14.35
CA PHE A 116 -1.30 -4.20 14.93
C PHE A 116 -1.28 -5.72 15.07
N ILE A 117 -0.73 -6.43 14.08
CA ILE A 117 -0.75 -7.90 14.02
C ILE A 117 0.65 -8.51 14.02
N GLY A 118 1.69 -7.70 14.04
CA GLY A 118 3.07 -8.16 14.04
C GLY A 118 3.60 -8.51 12.64
N PRO A 119 4.94 -8.58 12.50
CA PRO A 119 5.59 -8.84 11.21
C PRO A 119 5.28 -10.24 10.66
N ALA A 120 5.22 -11.27 11.50
CA ALA A 120 4.97 -12.64 11.06
C ALA A 120 3.58 -12.82 10.40
N LEU A 121 2.52 -12.24 10.99
CA LEU A 121 1.18 -12.30 10.40
C LEU A 121 1.06 -11.40 9.17
N THR A 122 1.74 -10.24 9.18
CA THR A 122 1.79 -9.36 8.00
C THR A 122 2.44 -10.07 6.82
N LEU A 123 3.58 -10.74 7.03
CA LEU A 123 4.27 -11.50 5.98
C LEU A 123 3.43 -12.66 5.46
N ARG A 124 2.76 -13.40 6.36
CA ARG A 124 1.85 -14.48 5.96
C ARG A 124 0.71 -13.96 5.08
N LEU A 125 0.09 -12.85 5.47
CA LEU A 125 -0.95 -12.20 4.69
C LEU A 125 -0.43 -11.80 3.29
N LEU A 126 0.75 -11.21 3.22
CA LEU A 126 1.35 -10.82 1.95
C LEU A 126 1.67 -12.03 1.07
N HIS A 127 2.21 -13.11 1.64
CA HIS A 127 2.47 -14.35 0.91
C HIS A 127 1.17 -15.00 0.39
N ASP A 128 0.09 -14.96 1.16
CA ASP A 128 -1.21 -15.49 0.73
C ASP A 128 -1.80 -14.70 -0.46
N ILE A 129 -1.50 -13.41 -0.55
CA ILE A 129 -1.99 -12.52 -1.62
C ILE A 129 -1.03 -12.51 -2.83
N TRP A 130 0.27 -12.62 -2.57
CA TRP A 130 1.36 -12.63 -3.55
C TRP A 130 2.24 -13.87 -3.39
N PRO A 131 1.78 -15.06 -3.81
CA PRO A 131 2.50 -16.32 -3.55
C PRO A 131 3.86 -16.43 -4.26
N SER A 132 4.07 -15.62 -5.30
CA SER A 132 5.31 -15.59 -6.08
C SER A 132 6.21 -14.41 -5.72
N TRP A 133 5.84 -13.62 -4.70
CA TRP A 133 6.70 -12.59 -4.15
C TRP A 133 7.60 -13.18 -3.08
N THR A 134 8.86 -13.40 -3.44
CA THR A 134 9.90 -13.83 -2.49
C THR A 134 10.59 -12.61 -1.93
N ILE A 135 10.49 -12.44 -0.61
CA ILE A 135 11.37 -11.55 0.13
C ILE A 135 12.65 -12.34 0.41
N GLU A 136 13.76 -11.98 -0.22
CA GLU A 136 15.06 -12.26 0.39
C GLU A 136 15.14 -11.38 1.64
N ILE A 137 14.92 -12.00 2.80
CA ILE A 137 14.98 -11.29 4.08
C ILE A 137 16.42 -10.79 4.19
N LEU A 138 16.62 -9.49 4.18
CA LEU A 138 17.89 -8.89 4.60
C LEU A 138 18.06 -9.27 6.07
N GLU A 139 18.92 -10.26 6.32
CA GLU A 139 19.43 -10.63 7.65
C GLU A 139 20.04 -9.42 8.37
#